data_AF-A0A3D5PGM5-F1
#
_entry.id   AF-A0A3D5PGM5-F1
#
_cell.length_a   1.000
_cell.length_b   1.000
_cell.length_c   1.000
_cell.angle_alpha   90.00
_cell.angle_beta   90.00
_cell.angle_gamma   90.00
#
_symmetry.space_group_name_H-M   'P 1'
#
loop_
_entity.id
_entity.type
_entity.pdbx_description
1 polymer ?
#
loop_
_entity_poly.entity_id
_entity_poly.type
_entity_poly.pdbx_seq_one_letter_code
_entity_poly.pdbx_strand_id
1 'polypeptide(L)'
;SVDPILQLKGMKTALKNAGAPIVAVSPIIGGKAIKGPAAKMMQELGKDVSVLSIAAHYQDLIDGLVIDVKDAELAPQIREMGIKTLVTQSVMTDLNSRIELAQATLDFARECGS
;
A
#
# COMPACT_ATOMS: atom_id res chain seq x y z
N SER A 1 1.20 2.03 -10.41
CA SER A 1 1.63 1.22 -11.56
C SER A 1 2.32 -0.06 -11.10
N VAL A 2 1.57 -0.98 -10.48
CA VAL A 2 2.11 -2.27 -9.96
C VAL A 2 1.39 -3.45 -10.62
N ASP A 3 0.09 -3.32 -10.89
CA ASP A 3 -0.73 -4.35 -11.52
C ASP A 3 -0.14 -5.00 -12.79
N PRO A 4 0.42 -4.26 -13.77
CA PRO A 4 1.00 -4.91 -14.95
C PRO A 4 2.13 -5.90 -14.62
N ILE A 5 2.92 -5.62 -13.58
CA ILE A 5 3.98 -6.50 -13.12
C ILE A 5 3.37 -7.75 -12.45
N LEU A 6 2.35 -7.57 -11.63
CA LEU A 6 1.64 -8.68 -10.96
C LEU A 6 0.87 -9.59 -11.91
N GLN A 7 0.51 -9.09 -13.10
CA GLN A 7 -0.15 -9.87 -14.16
C GLN A 7 0.81 -10.77 -14.93
N LEU A 8 2.13 -10.60 -14.79
CA LEU A 8 3.10 -11.51 -15.38
C LEU A 8 2.91 -12.92 -14.80
N LYS A 9 2.91 -13.93 -15.69
CA LYS A 9 2.69 -15.33 -15.31
C LYS A 9 3.69 -15.76 -14.24
N GLY A 10 3.16 -16.24 -13.11
CA GLY A 10 3.96 -16.74 -11.98
C GLY A 10 4.43 -15.67 -10.99
N MET A 11 4.23 -14.38 -11.25
CA MET A 11 4.73 -13.31 -10.37
C MET A 11 4.11 -13.36 -8.97
N LYS A 12 2.78 -13.48 -8.87
CA LYS A 12 2.09 -13.60 -7.56
C LYS A 12 2.56 -14.83 -6.78
N THR A 13 2.76 -15.95 -7.46
CA THR A 13 3.29 -17.18 -6.84
C THR A 13 4.72 -16.99 -6.35
N ALA A 14 5.58 -16.34 -7.15
CA ALA A 14 6.96 -16.04 -6.78
C ALA A 14 7.03 -15.15 -5.54
N LEU A 15 6.18 -14.12 -5.46
CA LEU A 15 6.08 -13.25 -4.28
C LEU A 15 5.65 -14.04 -3.04
N LYS A 16 4.59 -14.85 -3.14
CA LYS A 16 4.13 -15.69 -2.01
C LYS A 16 5.18 -16.70 -1.53
N ASN A 17 6.00 -17.20 -2.44
CA ASN A 17 7.06 -18.16 -2.13
C ASN A 17 8.38 -17.51 -1.68
N ALA A 18 8.49 -16.17 -1.70
CA ALA A 18 9.73 -15.47 -1.39
C ALA A 18 10.15 -15.60 0.09
N GLY A 19 9.21 -15.98 0.99
CA GLY A 19 9.47 -16.08 2.42
C GLY A 19 9.77 -14.74 3.09
N ALA A 20 9.49 -13.63 2.41
CA ALA A 20 9.66 -12.27 2.90
C ALA A 20 8.29 -11.57 2.96
N PRO A 21 8.08 -10.67 3.93
CA PRO A 21 6.84 -9.90 4.03
C PRO A 21 6.60 -9.03 2.80
N ILE A 22 5.37 -9.04 2.29
CA ILE A 22 4.94 -8.25 1.15
C ILE A 22 4.19 -7.02 1.69
N VAL A 23 4.83 -5.85 1.59
CA VAL A 23 4.26 -4.59 2.06
C VAL A 23 3.94 -3.67 0.89
N ALA A 24 2.71 -3.18 0.85
CA ALA A 24 2.30 -2.13 -0.08
C ALA A 24 2.34 -0.74 0.58
N VAL A 25 2.62 0.29 -0.21
CA VAL A 25 2.46 1.70 0.18
C VAL A 25 1.34 2.30 -0.65
N SER A 26 0.30 2.82 0.01
CA SER A 26 -0.86 3.38 -0.66
C SER A 26 -0.48 4.62 -1.48
N PRO A 27 -0.91 4.74 -2.75
CA PRO A 27 -0.84 5.98 -3.51
C PRO A 27 -2.02 6.93 -3.22
N ILE A 28 -2.99 6.49 -2.41
CA ILE A 28 -4.20 7.23 -2.04
C ILE A 28 -3.99 7.88 -0.68
N ILE A 29 -4.33 9.17 -0.60
CA ILE A 29 -4.30 10.01 0.59
C ILE A 29 -5.62 10.81 0.68
N GLY A 30 -6.40 10.60 1.74
CA GLY A 30 -7.64 11.35 1.98
C GLY A 30 -8.63 11.22 0.82
N GLY A 31 -8.80 10.00 0.30
CA GLY A 31 -9.67 9.70 -0.85
C GLY A 31 -9.16 10.21 -2.21
N LYS A 32 -7.89 10.64 -2.30
CA LYS A 32 -7.31 11.16 -3.54
C LYS A 32 -5.98 10.51 -3.85
N ALA A 33 -5.77 10.14 -5.11
CA ALA A 33 -4.47 9.66 -5.56
C ALA A 33 -3.47 10.82 -5.70
N ILE A 34 -2.26 10.65 -5.16
CA ILE A 34 -1.23 11.70 -5.19
C ILE A 34 -0.37 11.55 -6.44
N LYS A 35 -0.69 12.35 -7.47
CA LYS A 35 0.04 12.57 -8.73
C LYS A 35 0.32 11.32 -9.58
N GLY A 36 0.52 11.53 -10.89
CA GLY A 36 0.88 10.48 -11.84
C GLY A 36 -0.30 9.72 -12.47
N PRO A 37 -0.04 8.84 -13.44
CA PRO A 37 -1.08 8.18 -14.25
C PRO A 37 -2.01 7.26 -13.46
N ALA A 38 -1.60 6.78 -12.27
CA ALA A 38 -2.45 6.00 -11.38
C ALA A 38 -3.64 6.82 -10.83
N ALA A 39 -3.45 8.13 -10.62
CA ALA A 39 -4.53 9.02 -10.20
C ALA A 39 -5.60 9.21 -11.28
N LYS A 40 -5.18 9.32 -12.54
CA LYS A 40 -6.09 9.41 -13.69
C LYS A 40 -6.85 8.10 -13.93
N MET A 41 -6.14 6.96 -13.95
CA MET A 41 -6.79 5.65 -14.16
C MET A 41 -7.81 5.29 -13.07
N MET A 42 -7.54 5.58 -11.79
CA MET A 42 -8.48 5.27 -10.72
C MET A 42 -9.70 6.20 -10.69
N GLN A 43 -9.56 7.46 -11.14
CA GLN A 43 -10.71 8.35 -11.36
C GLN A 43 -11.60 7.88 -12.53
N GLU A 44 -10.99 7.33 -13.60
CA GLU A 44 -11.70 6.85 -14.80
C GLU A 44 -12.41 5.50 -14.58
N LEU A 45 -11.96 4.69 -13.60
CA LEU A 45 -12.51 3.35 -13.32
C LEU A 45 -13.72 3.34 -12.37
N GLY A 46 -14.20 4.49 -11.89
CA GLY A 46 -15.48 4.60 -11.17
C GLY A 46 -15.59 3.84 -9.85
N LYS A 47 -14.47 3.38 -9.27
CA LYS A 47 -14.42 2.80 -7.93
C LYS A 47 -14.20 3.90 -6.90
N ASP A 48 -14.81 3.78 -5.73
CA ASP A 48 -14.54 4.66 -4.59
C ASP A 48 -13.06 4.63 -4.23
N VAL A 49 -12.32 5.63 -4.71
CA VAL A 49 -10.87 5.74 -4.54
C VAL A 49 -10.57 5.97 -3.06
N SER A 50 -10.19 4.91 -2.38
CA SER A 50 -9.91 4.92 -0.94
C SER A 50 -8.78 3.95 -0.61
N VAL A 51 -8.13 4.14 0.54
CA VAL A 51 -7.15 3.15 1.04
C VAL A 51 -7.78 1.78 1.30
N LEU A 52 -9.09 1.73 1.62
CA LEU A 52 -9.85 0.49 1.74
C LEU A 52 -9.94 -0.27 0.41
N SER A 53 -10.16 0.45 -0.69
CA SER A 53 -10.17 -0.17 -2.03
C SER A 53 -8.80 -0.75 -2.41
N ILE A 54 -7.71 -0.12 -1.96
CA ILE A 54 -6.34 -0.63 -2.14
C ILE A 54 -6.12 -1.89 -1.30
N ALA A 55 -6.54 -1.88 -0.02
CA ALA A 55 -6.47 -3.04 0.85
C ALA A 55 -7.24 -4.23 0.26
N ALA A 56 -8.46 -4.01 -0.24
CA ALA A 56 -9.27 -5.05 -0.87
C ALA A 56 -8.66 -5.58 -2.17
N HIS A 57 -8.10 -4.70 -3.00
CA HIS A 57 -7.50 -5.09 -4.28
C HIS A 57 -6.26 -5.98 -4.11
N TYR A 58 -5.48 -5.76 -3.05
CA TYR A 58 -4.28 -6.54 -2.73
C TYR A 58 -4.49 -7.57 -1.61
N GLN A 59 -5.74 -7.78 -1.19
CA GLN A 59 -6.07 -8.79 -0.19
C GLN A 59 -5.54 -10.16 -0.64
N ASP A 60 -5.09 -10.98 0.33
CA ASP A 60 -4.43 -12.27 0.12
C ASP A 60 -3.07 -12.23 -0.61
N LEU A 61 -2.55 -11.04 -0.94
CA LEU A 61 -1.22 -10.86 -1.51
C LEU A 61 -0.27 -10.11 -0.58
N ILE A 62 -0.74 -9.10 0.15
CA ILE A 62 0.08 -8.27 1.04
C ILE A 62 -0.11 -8.68 2.50
N ASP A 63 0.97 -8.65 3.25
CA ASP A 63 0.96 -8.84 4.72
C ASP A 63 0.75 -7.50 5.44
N GLY A 64 1.18 -6.40 4.81
CA GLY A 64 1.10 -5.06 5.38
C GLY A 64 0.75 -3.97 4.37
N LEU A 65 0.07 -2.94 4.85
CA LEU A 65 -0.26 -1.72 4.08
C LEU A 65 0.19 -0.47 4.85
N VAL A 66 0.98 0.37 4.20
CA VAL A 66 1.34 1.71 4.67
C VAL A 66 0.32 2.72 4.13
N ILE A 67 -0.29 3.48 5.02
CA ILE A 67 -1.25 4.55 4.69
C ILE A 67 -0.82 5.89 5.28
N ASP A 68 -1.34 6.98 4.72
CA ASP A 68 -1.05 8.32 5.21
C ASP A 68 -1.78 8.62 6.53
N VAL A 69 -1.22 9.55 7.31
CA VAL A 69 -1.88 10.09 8.53
C VAL A 69 -3.29 10.63 8.27
N LYS A 70 -3.59 11.08 7.04
CA LYS A 70 -4.93 11.54 6.66
C LYS A 70 -5.97 10.42 6.58
N ASP A 71 -5.56 9.18 6.43
CA ASP A 71 -6.45 8.02 6.35
C ASP A 71 -6.40 7.17 7.64
N ALA A 72 -5.82 7.70 8.72
CA ALA A 72 -5.61 6.98 9.98
C ALA A 72 -6.88 6.34 10.56
N GLU A 73 -8.03 6.99 10.39
CA GLU A 73 -9.34 6.52 10.85
C GLU A 73 -9.79 5.22 10.16
N LEU A 74 -9.24 4.90 8.98
CA LEU A 74 -9.56 3.70 8.21
C LEU A 74 -8.67 2.51 8.59
N ALA A 75 -7.61 2.73 9.38
CA ALA A 75 -6.67 1.67 9.76
C ALA A 75 -7.32 0.49 10.52
N PRO A 76 -8.27 0.68 11.45
CA PRO A 76 -8.95 -0.44 12.10
C PRO A 76 -9.66 -1.36 11.11
N GLN A 77 -10.36 -0.80 10.12
CA GLN A 77 -11.07 -1.58 9.10
C GLN A 77 -10.11 -2.39 8.21
N ILE A 78 -8.95 -1.81 7.85
CA ILE A 78 -7.91 -2.53 7.09
C ILE A 78 -7.36 -3.72 7.92
N ARG A 79 -7.17 -3.54 9.22
CA ARG A 79 -6.71 -4.61 10.12
C ARG A 79 -7.74 -5.73 10.26
N GLU A 80 -9.03 -5.41 10.26
CA GLU A 80 -10.12 -6.41 10.25
C GLU A 80 -10.09 -7.29 8.98
N MET A 81 -9.51 -6.80 7.88
CA MET A 81 -9.27 -7.57 6.66
C MET A 81 -8.06 -8.52 6.74
N GLY A 82 -7.39 -8.57 7.90
CA GLY A 82 -6.19 -9.39 8.12
C GLY A 82 -4.88 -8.76 7.66
N ILE A 83 -4.88 -7.45 7.32
CA ILE A 83 -3.71 -6.74 6.80
C ILE A 83 -3.11 -5.87 7.92
N LYS A 84 -1.84 -6.12 8.30
CA LYS A 84 -1.13 -5.24 9.24
C LYS A 84 -1.09 -3.83 8.65
N THR A 85 -1.26 -2.79 9.47
CA THR A 85 -1.36 -1.41 8.95
C THR A 85 -0.46 -0.44 9.69
N LEU A 86 0.44 0.22 8.95
CA LEU A 86 1.25 1.35 9.39
C LEU A 86 0.61 2.66 8.94
N VAL A 87 0.46 3.60 9.87
CA VAL A 87 0.03 4.97 9.60
C VAL A 87 1.23 5.89 9.74
N THR A 88 1.61 6.60 8.69
CA THR A 88 2.77 7.51 8.70
C THR A 88 2.65 8.63 7.66
N GLN A 89 3.56 9.61 7.66
CA GLN A 89 3.63 10.61 6.59
C GLN A 89 4.14 9.95 5.30
N SER A 90 3.30 9.88 4.27
CA SER A 90 3.62 9.15 3.03
C SER A 90 3.94 10.04 1.83
N VAL A 91 3.70 11.35 1.95
CA VAL A 91 4.07 12.34 0.92
C VAL A 91 5.58 12.60 0.94
N MET A 92 6.22 12.33 -0.20
CA MET A 92 7.67 12.50 -0.40
C MET A 92 8.00 13.83 -1.07
N THR A 93 8.12 14.92 -0.30
CA THR A 93 8.41 16.27 -0.82
C THR A 93 9.89 16.53 -1.14
N ASP A 94 10.79 15.82 -0.47
CA ASP A 94 12.24 16.01 -0.52
C ASP A 94 12.97 14.68 -0.25
N LEU A 95 14.30 14.71 -0.16
CA LEU A 95 15.09 13.50 0.08
C LEU A 95 14.87 12.95 1.50
N ASN A 96 14.69 13.82 2.50
CA ASN A 96 14.54 13.39 3.89
C ASN A 96 13.22 12.63 4.07
N SER A 97 12.11 13.18 3.60
CA SER A 97 10.81 12.51 3.61
C SER A 97 10.80 11.18 2.85
N ARG A 98 11.59 11.05 1.77
CA ARG A 98 11.81 9.75 1.09
C ARG A 98 12.51 8.73 1.98
N ILE A 99 13.58 9.15 2.65
CA ILE A 99 14.37 8.28 3.54
C ILE A 99 13.54 7.86 4.75
N GLU A 100 12.82 8.80 5.36
CA GLU A 100 11.94 8.55 6.51
C GLU A 100 10.85 7.52 6.17
N LEU A 101 10.16 7.70 5.04
CA LEU A 101 9.13 6.75 4.60
C LEU A 101 9.73 5.37 4.30
N ALA A 102 10.89 5.32 3.64
CA ALA A 102 11.58 4.06 3.35
C ALA A 102 11.98 3.32 4.64
N GLN A 103 12.54 4.04 5.62
CA GLN A 103 12.95 3.48 6.89
C GLN A 103 11.74 2.95 7.68
N ALA A 104 10.67 3.74 7.80
CA ALA A 104 9.45 3.33 8.47
C ALA A 104 8.82 2.08 7.79
N THR A 105 8.87 2.00 6.46
CA THR A 105 8.37 0.84 5.71
C THR A 105 9.23 -0.41 5.96
N LEU A 106 10.55 -0.27 6.04
CA LEU A 106 11.47 -1.38 6.34
C LEU A 106 11.30 -1.89 7.77
N ASP A 107 11.16 -0.99 8.73
CA ASP A 107 10.94 -1.35 10.15
C ASP A 107 9.61 -2.08 10.30
N PHE A 108 8.55 -1.56 9.70
CA PHE A 108 7.24 -2.19 9.66
C PHE A 108 7.26 -3.56 8.95
N ALA A 109 8.00 -3.70 7.85
CA ALA A 109 8.14 -4.99 7.18
C ALA A 109 8.73 -6.07 8.10
N ARG A 110 9.67 -5.73 8.98
CA ARG A 110 10.23 -6.68 9.96
C ARG A 110 9.19 -7.12 11.00
N GLU A 111 8.31 -6.21 11.42
CA GLU A 111 7.17 -6.52 12.29
C GLU A 111 6.10 -7.38 11.58
N CYS A 112 5.99 -7.27 10.25
CA CYS A 112 5.08 -8.09 9.47
C CYS A 112 5.50 -9.57 9.41
N GLY A 113 6.81 -9.83 9.29
CA GLY A 113 7.37 -11.19 9.17
C GLY A 113 7.60 -11.95 10.46
N SER A 114 7.22 -11.38 11.60
CA SER A 114 7.24 -12.03 12.92
C SER A 114 5.88 -12.55 13.35
#